data_AF-A0AAV9PA11-F1
#
_entry.id   AF-A0AAV9PA11-F1
#
_cell.length_a   1.000
_cell.length_b   1.000
_cell.length_c   1.000
_cell.angle_alpha   90.00
_cell.angle_beta   90.00
_cell.angle_gamma   90.00
#
_symmetry.space_group_name_H-M   'P 1'
#
loop_
_entity.id
_entity.type
_entity.pdbx_description
1 polymer ?
#
loop_
_entity_poly.entity_id
_entity_poly.type
_entity_poly.pdbx_seq_one_letter_code
_entity_poly.pdbx_strand_id
1 'polypeptide(L)'
;MLDPDSQEQRPIEQIFDILTSFPSDALEYVDESLPAPRRNQRATMAQMAQRFARTHTEPMGVRFPLNFPDIPTRAPDNGVPSFLSSTSCTLLQDLLRAQLDVDEARICTCAAPPPPRCGHAISKRQFAALTTAWIYWQGGTTMLSEAGTVTAPHWDQYGLSTWISCLEGEIGLAWLVRPKNPEEHMRWLSDPGRPTARWAFKVLRPGDALYMPSGTVHFVFRRPSGGQTLGYSEHLVRRRHLVGWLRVVGLTLGREDVDLEGYGLVLPPLMRQVRVLVKAVKAQGLEEMYGGKERLGEALKLVGQVEKAIKSVFASWRSLPSHFLHAISLA
;
A
#
# COMPACT_ATOMS: atom_id res chain seq x y z
N MET A 1 23.24 3.76 4.71
CA MET A 1 22.82 5.03 4.11
C MET A 1 23.13 4.93 2.63
N LEU A 2 22.21 5.31 1.74
CA LEU A 2 22.53 5.37 0.31
C LEU A 2 23.36 6.64 0.06
N ASP A 3 24.56 6.46 -0.47
CA ASP A 3 25.41 7.55 -0.95
C ASP A 3 25.14 7.76 -2.45
N PRO A 4 24.36 8.78 -2.83
CA PRO A 4 24.05 9.04 -4.23
C PRO A 4 25.26 9.51 -5.03
N ASP A 5 26.33 9.95 -4.36
CA ASP A 5 27.56 10.46 -4.96
C ASP A 5 28.68 9.41 -5.01
N SER A 6 28.40 8.18 -4.53
CA SER A 6 29.34 7.07 -4.59
C SER A 6 29.78 6.82 -6.04
N GLN A 7 31.09 6.94 -6.27
CA GLN A 7 31.73 6.63 -7.55
C GLN A 7 31.94 5.12 -7.73
N GLU A 8 31.82 4.34 -6.64
CA GLU A 8 32.15 2.92 -6.60
C GLU A 8 30.93 2.01 -6.78
N GLN A 9 29.75 2.44 -6.34
CA GLN A 9 28.52 1.64 -6.37
C GLN A 9 27.29 2.47 -6.70
N ARG A 10 26.43 1.92 -7.57
CA ARG A 10 25.12 2.49 -7.90
C ARG A 10 24.16 2.41 -6.70
N PRO A 11 23.16 3.30 -6.58
CA PRO A 11 22.13 3.20 -5.55
C PRO A 11 21.44 1.81 -5.49
N ILE A 12 21.16 1.19 -6.63
CA ILE A 12 20.64 -0.18 -6.74
C ILE A 12 21.56 -1.22 -6.14
N GLU A 13 22.88 -1.05 -6.19
CA GLU A 13 23.82 -2.01 -5.61
C GLU A 13 23.86 -1.83 -4.09
N GLN A 14 23.92 -0.58 -3.63
CA GLN A 14 23.92 -0.23 -2.22
C GLN A 14 22.65 -0.68 -1.47
N ILE A 15 21.47 -0.70 -2.14
CA ILE A 15 20.24 -1.16 -1.49
C ILE A 15 20.27 -2.66 -1.19
N PHE A 16 21.00 -3.47 -1.96
CA PHE A 16 21.15 -4.90 -1.67
C PHE A 16 22.01 -5.15 -0.44
N ASP A 17 23.00 -4.30 -0.15
CA ASP A 17 23.77 -4.38 1.11
C ASP A 17 22.87 -4.09 2.32
N ILE A 18 21.92 -3.16 2.16
CA ILE A 18 20.91 -2.86 3.19
C ILE A 18 19.92 -4.03 3.34
N LEU A 19 19.45 -4.59 2.23
CA LEU A 19 18.46 -5.67 2.20
C LEU A 19 18.99 -6.99 2.76
N THR A 20 20.24 -7.34 2.46
CA THR A 20 20.90 -8.56 2.96
C THR A 20 21.21 -8.52 4.45
N SER A 21 21.16 -7.33 5.06
CA SER A 21 21.24 -7.17 6.51
C SER A 21 19.95 -7.61 7.24
N PHE A 22 18.87 -7.93 6.52
CA PHE A 22 17.65 -8.50 7.09
C PHE A 22 17.66 -10.03 6.96
N PRO A 23 17.22 -10.78 7.98
CA PRO A 23 17.34 -12.25 8.03
C PRO A 23 16.35 -13.01 7.12
N SER A 24 16.04 -12.49 5.92
CA SER A 24 15.01 -13.04 5.04
C SER A 24 15.53 -13.51 3.68
N ASP A 25 16.65 -14.24 3.67
CA ASP A 25 17.17 -14.93 2.48
C ASP A 25 16.14 -15.91 1.85
N ALA A 26 15.06 -16.22 2.57
CA ALA A 26 13.98 -17.11 2.18
C ALA A 26 12.72 -16.41 1.61
N LEU A 27 12.68 -15.07 1.55
CA LEU A 27 11.53 -14.38 0.93
C LEU A 27 11.66 -14.44 -0.59
N GLU A 28 10.76 -15.22 -1.19
CA GLU A 28 10.53 -15.22 -2.62
C GLU A 28 9.61 -14.05 -2.97
N TYR A 29 10.13 -13.10 -3.73
CA TYR A 29 9.32 -11.96 -4.18
C TYR A 29 8.59 -12.33 -5.47
N VAL A 30 7.29 -12.02 -5.51
CA VAL A 30 6.41 -12.32 -6.63
C VAL A 30 6.25 -11.10 -7.51
N ASP A 31 6.39 -11.28 -8.82
CA ASP A 31 5.97 -10.26 -9.79
C ASP A 31 4.44 -10.27 -9.91
N GLU A 32 3.79 -9.41 -9.13
CA GLU A 32 2.33 -9.26 -9.11
C GLU A 32 1.75 -8.61 -10.37
N SER A 33 2.59 -8.07 -11.25
CA SER A 33 2.15 -7.42 -12.50
C SER A 33 1.76 -8.41 -13.61
N LEU A 34 1.95 -9.72 -13.39
CA LEU A 34 1.68 -10.77 -14.38
C LEU A 34 0.31 -11.46 -14.18
N PRO A 35 -0.41 -11.83 -15.27
CA PRO A 35 -1.68 -12.57 -15.17
C PRO A 35 -1.54 -13.95 -14.52
N ALA A 36 -2.66 -14.48 -14.02
CA ALA A 36 -2.76 -15.62 -13.10
C ALA A 36 -2.13 -16.99 -13.49
N PRO A 37 -1.71 -17.33 -14.73
CA PRO A 37 -0.85 -18.51 -14.92
C PRO A 37 0.65 -18.24 -14.73
N ARG A 38 1.08 -16.98 -14.55
CA ARG A 38 2.51 -16.56 -14.57
C ARG A 38 3.01 -15.89 -13.28
N ARG A 39 2.14 -15.78 -12.26
CA ARG A 39 2.37 -15.17 -10.94
C ARG A 39 3.37 -15.93 -10.03
N ASN A 40 4.18 -16.83 -10.59
CA ASN A 40 5.06 -17.74 -9.84
C ASN A 40 6.56 -17.46 -10.04
N GLN A 41 6.94 -16.32 -10.64
CA GLN A 41 8.36 -15.93 -10.66
C GLN A 41 8.74 -15.45 -9.27
N ARG A 42 9.38 -16.37 -8.55
CA ARG A 42 9.93 -16.23 -7.21
C ARG A 42 11.42 -15.98 -7.36
N ALA A 43 11.92 -14.88 -6.79
CA ALA A 43 13.35 -14.57 -6.79
C ALA A 43 13.84 -14.39 -5.36
N THR A 44 14.99 -14.99 -5.05
CA THR A 44 15.71 -14.75 -3.79
C THR A 44 16.44 -13.40 -3.85
N MET A 45 16.81 -12.86 -2.68
CA MET A 45 17.63 -11.64 -2.61
C MET A 45 18.91 -11.74 -3.44
N ALA A 46 19.63 -12.86 -3.35
CA ALA A 46 20.85 -13.08 -4.13
C ALA A 46 20.60 -13.09 -5.65
N GLN A 47 19.48 -13.68 -6.10
CA GLN A 47 19.10 -13.69 -7.51
C GLN A 47 18.72 -12.29 -8.01
N MET A 48 18.01 -11.51 -7.17
CA MET A 48 17.70 -10.11 -7.49
C MET A 48 18.98 -9.28 -7.53
N ALA A 49 19.85 -9.38 -6.53
CA ALA A 49 21.13 -8.65 -6.49
C ALA A 49 21.97 -8.94 -7.73
N GLN A 50 22.14 -10.23 -8.09
CA GLN A 50 22.88 -10.61 -9.29
C GLN A 50 22.27 -10.03 -10.57
N ARG A 51 20.93 -9.97 -10.65
CA ARG A 51 20.22 -9.49 -11.84
C ARG A 51 20.26 -7.97 -11.96
N PHE A 52 20.17 -7.26 -10.85
CA PHE A 52 20.17 -5.80 -10.78
C PHE A 52 21.59 -5.18 -10.73
N ALA A 53 22.62 -5.97 -10.36
CA ALA A 53 24.02 -5.59 -10.49
C ALA A 53 24.53 -5.62 -11.94
N ARG A 54 23.87 -6.36 -12.84
CA ARG A 54 24.24 -6.37 -14.26
C ARG A 54 23.77 -5.06 -14.90
N THR A 55 24.71 -4.23 -15.36
CA THR A 55 24.41 -3.19 -16.35
C THR A 55 23.98 -3.88 -17.63
N HIS A 56 22.67 -3.98 -17.87
CA HIS A 56 22.14 -4.56 -19.10
C HIS A 56 22.51 -3.66 -20.28
N THR A 57 23.64 -3.95 -20.93
CA THR A 57 24.02 -3.43 -22.25
C THR A 57 23.48 -4.31 -23.38
N GLU A 58 23.01 -5.52 -23.08
CA GLU A 58 22.36 -6.36 -24.08
C GLU A 58 20.90 -5.93 -24.30
N PRO A 59 20.43 -5.85 -25.57
CA PRO A 59 19.02 -5.70 -25.85
C PRO A 59 18.26 -6.76 -25.07
N MET A 60 17.25 -6.36 -24.29
CA MET A 60 16.36 -7.33 -23.68
C MET A 60 15.77 -8.19 -24.81
N GLY A 61 16.30 -9.39 -24.98
CA GLY A 61 15.74 -10.39 -25.88
C GLY A 61 14.32 -10.78 -25.44
N VAL A 62 13.81 -11.89 -25.95
CA VAL A 62 12.46 -12.40 -25.66
C VAL A 62 12.32 -12.90 -24.21
N ARG A 63 12.51 -12.02 -23.21
CA ARG A 63 12.35 -12.33 -21.78
C ARG A 63 11.50 -11.24 -21.15
N PHE A 64 10.60 -11.67 -20.26
CA PHE A 64 9.76 -10.77 -19.49
C PHE A 64 10.61 -10.01 -18.45
N PRO A 65 10.44 -8.68 -18.34
CA PRO A 65 11.13 -7.89 -17.34
C PRO A 65 10.57 -8.16 -15.95
N LEU A 66 11.42 -8.12 -14.92
CA LEU A 66 11.04 -8.29 -13.53
C LEU A 66 10.58 -6.99 -12.88
N ASN A 67 9.53 -7.10 -12.08
CA ASN A 67 9.01 -6.01 -11.26
C ASN A 67 8.79 -6.47 -9.81
N PHE A 68 9.44 -5.80 -8.88
CA PHE A 68 9.30 -5.99 -7.44
C PHE A 68 8.83 -4.68 -6.81
N PRO A 69 7.51 -4.45 -6.76
CA PRO A 69 6.96 -3.16 -6.34
C PRO A 69 7.11 -2.91 -4.84
N ASP A 70 7.11 -3.95 -4.00
CA ASP A 70 6.99 -3.79 -2.55
C ASP A 70 7.97 -4.68 -1.78
N ILE A 71 9.23 -4.25 -1.68
CA ILE A 71 10.23 -4.91 -0.82
C ILE A 71 10.33 -4.12 0.49
N PRO A 72 9.92 -4.67 1.64
CA PRO A 72 10.04 -4.00 2.94
C PRO A 72 11.48 -3.58 3.22
N THR A 73 11.69 -2.28 3.40
CA THR A 73 13.01 -1.69 3.61
C THR A 73 12.89 -0.43 4.44
N ARG A 74 13.89 -0.15 5.26
CA ARG A 74 13.95 1.15 5.95
C ARG A 74 14.22 2.26 4.94
N ALA A 75 13.65 3.43 5.22
CA ALA A 75 13.85 4.62 4.41
C ALA A 75 15.34 4.97 4.25
N PRO A 76 15.81 5.20 3.02
CA PRO A 76 17.10 5.82 2.82
C PRO A 76 16.99 7.31 3.15
N ASP A 77 18.00 7.85 3.84
CA ASP A 77 17.98 9.24 4.37
C ASP A 77 17.78 10.31 3.29
N ASN A 78 18.16 10.02 2.04
CA ASN A 78 18.08 10.92 0.88
C ASN A 78 16.83 10.71 0.00
N GLY A 79 15.94 9.76 0.33
CA GLY A 79 14.77 9.42 -0.49
C GLY A 79 13.44 9.97 0.00
N VAL A 80 13.39 10.58 1.18
CA VAL A 80 12.15 10.95 1.87
C VAL A 80 11.74 12.40 1.55
N PRO A 81 10.58 12.64 0.92
CA PRO A 81 10.12 13.99 0.60
C PRO A 81 9.90 14.86 1.83
N SER A 82 10.40 16.09 1.78
CA SER A 82 10.29 17.05 2.89
C SER A 82 8.86 17.34 3.34
N PHE A 83 7.85 17.20 2.47
CA PHE A 83 6.45 17.42 2.84
C PHE A 83 5.94 16.44 3.90
N LEU A 84 6.61 15.29 4.09
CA LEU A 84 6.25 14.29 5.09
C LEU A 84 6.51 14.76 6.52
N SER A 85 7.35 15.79 6.70
CA SER A 85 7.53 16.48 7.99
C SER A 85 6.27 17.18 8.49
N SER A 86 5.27 17.39 7.63
CA SER A 86 3.99 17.96 8.05
C SER A 86 3.26 17.01 8.98
N THR A 87 2.79 17.52 10.12
CA THR A 87 1.89 16.78 11.02
C THR A 87 0.60 16.33 10.34
N SER A 88 0.23 16.94 9.21
CA SER A 88 -0.88 16.47 8.40
C SER A 88 -0.64 15.07 7.82
N CYS A 89 0.60 14.58 7.70
CA CYS A 89 0.94 13.31 7.07
C CYS A 89 0.98 12.11 8.04
N THR A 90 0.80 12.32 9.34
CA THR A 90 1.01 11.26 10.36
C THR A 90 -0.26 10.53 10.78
N LEU A 91 -1.43 10.79 10.17
CA LEU A 91 -2.70 10.21 10.63
C LEU A 91 -2.66 8.67 10.64
N LEU A 92 -2.18 8.04 9.57
CA LEU A 92 -2.09 6.57 9.52
C LEU A 92 -1.16 6.02 10.61
N GLN A 93 -0.01 6.68 10.79
CA GLN A 93 0.94 6.37 11.85
C GLN A 93 0.31 6.43 13.24
N ASP A 94 -0.43 7.51 13.53
CA ASP A 94 -1.10 7.72 14.81
C ASP A 94 -2.16 6.63 15.07
N LEU A 95 -2.95 6.29 14.05
CA LEU A 95 -3.97 5.24 14.16
C LEU A 95 -3.35 3.87 14.44
N LEU A 96 -2.25 3.55 13.77
CA LEU A 96 -1.56 2.27 13.98
C LEU A 96 -0.86 2.23 15.34
N ARG A 97 -0.13 3.28 15.72
CA ARG A 97 0.53 3.37 17.04
C ARG A 97 -0.48 3.18 18.17
N ALA A 98 -1.59 3.90 18.13
CA ALA A 98 -2.64 3.79 19.15
C ALA A 98 -3.26 2.39 19.23
N GLN A 99 -3.14 1.58 18.17
CA GLN A 99 -3.70 0.24 18.12
C GLN A 99 -2.71 -0.86 18.48
N LEU A 100 -1.43 -0.65 18.18
CA LEU A 100 -0.33 -1.57 18.45
C LEU A 100 0.30 -1.34 19.83
N ASP A 101 0.12 -0.15 20.42
CA ASP A 101 0.43 0.14 21.81
C ASP A 101 -0.64 -0.45 22.74
N VAL A 102 -0.62 -1.77 22.86
CA VAL A 102 -1.57 -2.55 23.65
C VAL A 102 -0.82 -3.53 24.53
N ASP A 103 -1.18 -3.58 25.81
CA ASP A 103 -0.70 -4.59 26.75
C ASP A 103 -0.98 -5.99 26.20
N GLU A 104 -0.01 -6.91 26.30
CA GLU A 104 -0.13 -8.30 25.86
C GLU A 104 -1.34 -8.99 26.48
N ALA A 105 -1.67 -8.68 27.75
CA ALA A 105 -2.86 -9.20 28.43
C ALA A 105 -4.19 -8.75 27.77
N ARG A 106 -4.16 -7.70 26.94
CA ARG A 106 -5.32 -7.17 26.20
C ARG A 106 -5.39 -7.69 24.75
N ILE A 107 -4.48 -8.58 24.35
CA ILE A 107 -4.51 -9.29 23.08
C ILE A 107 -5.29 -10.60 23.24
N CYS A 108 -6.41 -10.73 22.54
CA CYS A 108 -7.29 -11.90 22.64
C CYS A 108 -6.62 -13.16 22.05
N THR A 109 -6.57 -14.20 22.88
CA THR A 109 -6.19 -15.58 22.50
C THR A 109 -7.40 -16.52 22.38
N CYS A 110 -8.61 -16.05 22.73
CA CYS A 110 -9.76 -16.92 23.01
C CYS A 110 -10.48 -17.53 21.79
N ALA A 111 -10.41 -16.94 20.58
CA ALA A 111 -10.91 -17.54 19.32
C ALA A 111 -10.57 -16.69 18.08
N ALA A 112 -10.65 -17.32 16.90
CA ALA A 112 -10.54 -16.70 15.58
C ALA A 112 -11.67 -15.68 15.30
N PRO A 113 -11.54 -14.79 14.28
CA PRO A 113 -12.48 -13.71 13.97
C PRO A 113 -13.97 -14.12 14.02
N PRO A 114 -14.84 -13.27 14.57
CA PRO A 114 -14.83 -11.82 14.54
C PRO A 114 -14.50 -11.27 15.97
N PRO A 115 -14.68 -9.98 16.32
CA PRO A 115 -13.96 -9.35 17.45
C PRO A 115 -14.20 -10.05 18.80
N PRO A 116 -13.26 -9.90 19.76
CA PRO A 116 -13.38 -10.51 21.08
C PRO A 116 -14.67 -10.04 21.78
N ARG A 117 -15.64 -10.93 21.93
CA ARG A 117 -16.76 -10.75 22.88
C ARG A 117 -16.29 -10.81 24.34
N CYS A 118 -15.02 -11.13 24.55
CA CYS A 118 -14.35 -11.35 25.83
C CYS A 118 -13.65 -10.11 26.40
N GLY A 119 -13.92 -8.89 25.92
CA GLY A 119 -13.43 -7.64 26.54
C GLY A 119 -11.99 -7.21 26.18
N HIS A 120 -11.26 -8.02 25.41
CA HIS A 120 -9.94 -7.68 24.87
C HIS A 120 -10.00 -6.58 23.80
N ALA A 121 -8.88 -5.87 23.59
CA ALA A 121 -8.82 -4.72 22.68
C ALA A 121 -8.66 -5.12 21.20
N ILE A 122 -7.96 -6.21 20.94
CA ILE A 122 -7.63 -6.70 19.60
C ILE A 122 -7.44 -8.22 19.63
N SER A 123 -7.67 -8.92 18.51
CA SER A 123 -7.32 -10.35 18.41
C SER A 123 -5.88 -10.57 17.95
N LYS A 124 -5.28 -11.73 18.28
CA LYS A 124 -3.93 -12.09 17.82
C LYS A 124 -3.76 -11.98 16.30
N ARG A 125 -4.77 -12.40 15.51
CA ARG A 125 -4.74 -12.29 14.03
C ARG A 125 -4.78 -10.84 13.56
N GLN A 126 -5.60 -10.00 14.19
CA GLN A 126 -5.66 -8.56 13.88
C GLN A 126 -4.35 -7.85 14.26
N PHE A 127 -3.78 -8.18 15.41
CA PHE A 127 -2.50 -7.63 15.85
C PHE A 127 -1.39 -8.00 14.87
N ALA A 128 -1.26 -9.28 14.52
CA ALA A 128 -0.28 -9.74 13.54
C ALA A 128 -0.46 -9.05 12.17
N ALA A 129 -1.69 -8.96 11.66
CA ALA A 129 -1.97 -8.29 10.38
C ALA A 129 -1.59 -6.80 10.42
N LEU A 130 -1.87 -6.09 11.51
CA LEU A 130 -1.48 -4.68 11.67
C LEU A 130 0.03 -4.50 11.85
N THR A 131 0.72 -5.42 12.52
CA THR A 131 2.18 -5.39 12.63
C THR A 131 2.82 -5.56 11.25
N THR A 132 2.31 -6.48 10.43
CA THR A 132 2.74 -6.61 9.03
C THR A 132 2.43 -5.32 8.26
N ALA A 133 1.21 -4.80 8.34
CA ALA A 133 0.83 -3.56 7.68
C ALA A 133 1.71 -2.37 8.10
N TRP A 134 2.09 -2.27 9.38
CA TRP A 134 3.02 -1.25 9.87
C TRP A 134 4.38 -1.31 9.15
N ILE A 135 4.93 -2.52 8.98
CA ILE A 135 6.22 -2.70 8.29
C ILE A 135 6.13 -2.19 6.85
N TYR A 136 5.10 -2.57 6.10
CA TYR A 136 4.94 -2.14 4.70
C TYR A 136 4.59 -0.65 4.57
N TRP A 137 3.66 -0.16 5.39
CA TRP A 137 3.09 1.18 5.19
C TRP A 137 3.91 2.29 5.84
N GLN A 138 4.59 2.00 6.96
CA GLN A 138 5.31 3.00 7.77
C GLN A 138 6.80 2.69 7.90
N GLY A 139 7.22 1.44 7.71
CA GLY A 139 8.63 1.10 7.49
C GLY A 139 9.09 1.46 6.07
N GLY A 140 8.14 1.43 5.12
CA GLY A 140 8.27 1.75 3.72
C GLY A 140 8.81 0.61 2.86
N THR A 141 8.77 0.82 1.56
CA THR A 141 9.07 -0.19 0.55
C THR A 141 10.02 0.33 -0.51
N THR A 142 10.95 -0.54 -0.89
CA THR A 142 11.83 -0.36 -2.03
C THR A 142 11.15 -0.99 -3.23
N MET A 143 11.14 -0.25 -4.34
CA MET A 143 10.63 -0.71 -5.62
C MET A 143 11.81 -0.96 -6.57
N LEU A 144 11.99 -2.20 -7.00
CA LEU A 144 13.00 -2.60 -7.98
C LEU A 144 12.33 -3.05 -9.28
N SER A 145 12.76 -2.50 -10.42
CA SER A 145 12.13 -2.85 -11.69
C SER A 145 13.09 -2.77 -12.86
N GLU A 146 12.98 -3.73 -13.77
CA GLU A 146 13.68 -3.71 -15.06
C GLU A 146 13.00 -2.76 -16.05
N ALA A 147 13.71 -2.43 -17.13
CA ALA A 147 13.16 -1.68 -18.23
C ALA A 147 11.94 -2.41 -18.85
N GLY A 148 10.95 -1.66 -19.35
CA GLY A 148 9.80 -2.23 -20.04
C GLY A 148 8.70 -2.84 -19.15
N THR A 149 8.83 -2.84 -17.83
CA THR A 149 7.73 -3.30 -16.94
C THR A 149 6.57 -2.32 -16.93
N VAL A 150 5.37 -2.86 -16.67
CA VAL A 150 4.15 -2.08 -16.43
C VAL A 150 3.38 -2.71 -15.28
N THR A 151 3.13 -1.94 -14.22
CA THR A 151 2.12 -2.29 -13.22
C THR A 151 0.77 -1.77 -13.73
N ALA A 152 -0.21 -2.64 -13.90
CA ALA A 152 -1.53 -2.29 -14.46
C ALA A 152 -2.28 -1.21 -13.64
N PRO A 153 -3.26 -0.51 -14.25
CA PRO A 153 -4.11 0.46 -13.54
C PRO A 153 -4.74 -0.10 -12.26
N HIS A 154 -4.51 0.57 -11.14
CA HIS A 154 -5.11 0.25 -9.84
C HIS A 154 -5.11 1.49 -8.93
N TRP A 155 -5.72 1.39 -7.76
CA TRP A 155 -5.39 2.25 -6.62
C TRP A 155 -4.83 1.38 -5.50
N ASP A 156 -4.12 2.00 -4.57
CA ASP A 156 -3.42 1.27 -3.52
C ASP A 156 -4.36 0.53 -2.57
N GLN A 157 -3.90 -0.61 -2.08
CA GLN A 157 -4.66 -1.44 -1.13
C GLN A 157 -5.09 -0.62 0.10
N TYR A 158 -6.25 -0.99 0.66
CA TYR A 158 -6.90 -0.28 1.77
C TYR A 158 -7.24 1.19 1.47
N GLY A 159 -7.18 1.58 0.19
CA GLY A 159 -7.45 2.93 -0.28
C GLY A 159 -6.44 3.95 0.24
N LEU A 160 -5.23 3.55 0.62
CA LEU A 160 -4.27 4.48 1.21
C LEU A 160 -3.80 5.52 0.18
N SER A 161 -3.26 6.64 0.68
CA SER A 161 -2.45 7.51 -0.19
C SER A 161 -1.04 6.96 -0.25
N THR A 162 -0.32 7.26 -1.32
CA THR A 162 1.07 6.80 -1.49
C THR A 162 1.94 7.95 -1.94
N TRP A 163 3.20 7.91 -1.58
CA TRP A 163 4.21 8.71 -2.26
C TRP A 163 5.29 7.79 -2.80
N ILE A 164 5.88 8.19 -3.93
CA ILE A 164 6.95 7.46 -4.59
C ILE A 164 8.06 8.44 -4.91
N SER A 165 9.28 8.12 -4.51
CA SER A 165 10.51 8.77 -4.95
C SER A 165 11.25 7.90 -5.96
N CYS A 166 11.97 8.54 -6.86
CA CYS A 166 12.93 7.88 -7.72
C CYS A 166 14.34 8.11 -7.16
N LEU A 167 15.06 7.01 -6.91
CA LEU A 167 16.44 7.03 -6.41
C LEU A 167 17.42 6.67 -7.53
N GLU A 168 17.01 5.84 -8.49
CA GLU A 168 17.79 5.51 -9.68
C GLU A 168 16.89 5.26 -10.89
N GLY A 169 17.36 5.64 -12.09
CA GLY A 169 16.67 5.40 -13.35
C GLY A 169 15.54 6.39 -13.65
N GLU A 170 14.56 5.97 -14.46
CA GLU A 170 13.40 6.79 -14.82
C GLU A 170 12.09 6.02 -14.58
N ILE A 171 11.26 6.49 -13.66
CA ILE A 171 9.97 5.85 -13.31
C ILE A 171 8.83 6.65 -13.94
N GLY A 172 8.10 6.04 -14.87
CA GLY A 172 6.88 6.61 -15.42
C GLY A 172 5.69 6.36 -14.50
N LEU A 173 5.00 7.42 -14.09
CA LEU A 173 3.76 7.36 -13.35
C LEU A 173 2.65 8.04 -14.14
N ALA A 174 1.58 7.33 -14.41
CA ALA A 174 0.40 7.85 -15.07
C ALA A 174 -0.83 7.70 -14.18
N TRP A 175 -1.71 8.69 -14.18
CA TRP A 175 -2.92 8.70 -13.35
C TRP A 175 -4.14 9.22 -14.13
N LEU A 176 -5.30 8.72 -13.71
CA LEU A 176 -6.59 9.13 -14.25
C LEU A 176 -6.90 10.57 -13.83
N VAL A 177 -7.11 11.46 -14.80
CA VAL A 177 -7.42 12.86 -14.53
C VAL A 177 -8.90 13.02 -14.27
N ARG A 178 -9.26 13.35 -13.02
CA ARG A 178 -10.62 13.74 -12.60
C ARG A 178 -11.70 12.74 -13.08
N PRO A 179 -11.85 11.57 -12.44
CA PRO A 179 -13.00 10.71 -12.69
C PRO A 179 -14.29 11.52 -12.45
N LYS A 180 -15.22 11.48 -13.41
CA LYS A 180 -16.45 12.30 -13.37
C LYS A 180 -17.44 11.81 -12.32
N ASN A 181 -17.42 10.51 -12.04
CA ASN A 181 -18.30 9.86 -11.08
C ASN A 181 -17.62 8.59 -10.50
N PRO A 182 -18.16 8.03 -9.39
CA PRO A 182 -17.65 6.79 -8.82
C PRO A 182 -17.69 5.61 -9.79
N GLU A 183 -18.65 5.54 -10.71
CA GLU A 183 -18.79 4.42 -11.66
C GLU A 183 -17.62 4.38 -12.66
N GLU A 184 -17.22 5.53 -13.20
CA GLU A 184 -16.02 5.67 -14.03
C GLU A 184 -14.78 5.30 -13.23
N HIS A 185 -14.75 5.66 -11.96
CA HIS A 185 -13.67 5.32 -11.05
C HIS A 185 -13.54 3.81 -10.83
N MET A 186 -14.66 3.11 -10.64
CA MET A 186 -14.73 1.66 -10.48
C MET A 186 -14.44 0.91 -11.78
N ARG A 187 -14.90 1.43 -12.92
CA ARG A 187 -14.73 0.79 -14.23
C ARG A 187 -13.27 0.50 -14.55
N TRP A 188 -12.36 1.42 -14.22
CA TRP A 188 -10.92 1.24 -14.47
C TRP A 188 -10.27 0.13 -13.66
N LEU A 189 -10.90 -0.28 -12.55
CA LEU A 189 -10.42 -1.41 -11.75
C LEU A 189 -10.90 -2.74 -12.32
N SER A 190 -12.09 -2.77 -12.90
CA SER A 190 -12.72 -3.99 -13.43
C SER A 190 -12.33 -4.29 -14.88
N ASP A 191 -11.99 -3.27 -15.66
CA ASP A 191 -11.54 -3.38 -17.06
C ASP A 191 -10.35 -2.43 -17.29
N PRO A 192 -9.12 -2.86 -16.93
CA PRO A 192 -7.90 -2.07 -17.12
C PRO A 192 -7.44 -2.03 -18.59
N GLY A 193 -8.35 -2.32 -19.54
CA GLY A 193 -8.10 -2.28 -20.98
C GLY A 193 -7.65 -0.91 -21.48
N ARG A 194 -7.69 -0.69 -22.80
CA ARG A 194 -7.09 0.51 -23.41
C ARG A 194 -7.64 1.81 -22.78
N PRO A 195 -6.77 2.71 -22.29
CA PRO A 195 -7.19 3.94 -21.63
C PRO A 195 -7.96 4.86 -22.60
N THR A 196 -9.30 4.86 -22.52
CA THR A 196 -10.18 5.76 -23.28
C THR A 196 -10.46 7.07 -22.54
N ALA A 197 -10.12 7.14 -21.25
CA ALA A 197 -10.24 8.33 -20.42
C ALA A 197 -9.02 9.26 -20.58
N ARG A 198 -9.07 10.44 -19.93
CA ARG A 198 -7.94 11.37 -19.91
C ARG A 198 -6.94 10.94 -18.83
N TRP A 199 -5.74 10.59 -19.26
CA TRP A 199 -4.61 10.29 -18.38
C TRP A 199 -3.59 11.42 -18.44
N ALA A 200 -2.98 11.72 -17.30
CA ALA A 200 -1.77 12.52 -17.21
C ALA A 200 -0.63 11.61 -16.77
N PHE A 201 0.59 11.97 -17.11
CA PHE A 201 1.76 11.23 -16.65
C PHE A 201 2.93 12.17 -16.33
N LYS A 202 3.83 11.67 -15.49
CA LYS A 202 5.11 12.27 -15.17
C LYS A 202 6.17 11.17 -15.17
N VAL A 203 7.31 11.46 -15.77
CA VAL A 203 8.53 10.65 -15.59
C VAL A 203 9.28 11.24 -14.41
N LEU A 204 9.44 10.46 -13.35
CA LEU A 204 10.30 10.78 -12.21
C LEU A 204 11.73 10.40 -12.55
N ARG A 205 12.64 11.33 -12.26
CA ARG A 205 14.11 11.12 -12.33
C ARG A 205 14.69 11.06 -10.92
N PRO A 206 15.95 10.66 -10.73
CA PRO A 206 16.55 10.61 -9.40
C PRO A 206 16.39 11.95 -8.67
N GLY A 207 15.85 11.89 -7.45
CA GLY A 207 15.50 13.07 -6.63
C GLY A 207 14.08 13.61 -6.82
N ASP A 208 13.36 13.21 -7.87
CA ASP A 208 11.93 13.51 -8.00
C ASP A 208 11.10 12.63 -7.05
N ALA A 209 10.00 13.19 -6.56
CA ALA A 209 8.96 12.43 -5.87
C ALA A 209 7.55 12.91 -6.25
N LEU A 210 6.60 11.98 -6.20
CA LEU A 210 5.18 12.22 -6.45
C LEU A 210 4.35 11.77 -5.24
N TYR A 211 3.35 12.56 -4.86
CA TYR A 211 2.32 12.16 -3.91
C TYR A 211 0.99 11.89 -4.63
N MET A 212 0.41 10.72 -4.37
CA MET A 212 -0.88 10.27 -4.87
C MET A 212 -1.87 10.17 -3.71
N PRO A 213 -2.90 11.03 -3.67
CA PRO A 213 -3.96 10.92 -2.67
C PRO A 213 -4.71 9.59 -2.76
N SER A 214 -5.36 9.22 -1.66
CA SER A 214 -6.28 8.08 -1.58
C SER A 214 -7.23 8.01 -2.78
N GLY A 215 -7.32 6.83 -3.39
CA GLY A 215 -8.16 6.58 -4.55
C GLY A 215 -7.62 7.18 -5.85
N THR A 216 -6.32 7.50 -5.95
CA THR A 216 -5.75 7.83 -7.25
C THR A 216 -5.60 6.56 -8.08
N VAL A 217 -6.42 6.40 -9.12
CA VAL A 217 -6.19 5.33 -10.11
C VAL A 217 -4.96 5.68 -10.94
N HIS A 218 -3.95 4.81 -10.88
CA HIS A 218 -2.67 5.02 -11.50
C HIS A 218 -2.08 3.71 -12.04
N PHE A 219 -1.12 3.85 -12.96
CA PHE A 219 -0.27 2.76 -13.42
C PHE A 219 1.18 3.23 -13.46
N VAL A 220 2.10 2.29 -13.28
CA VAL A 220 3.54 2.56 -13.26
C VAL A 220 4.17 1.89 -14.47
N PHE A 221 5.04 2.57 -15.19
CA PHE A 221 5.69 2.03 -16.37
C PHE A 221 7.18 2.39 -16.43
N ARG A 222 7.98 1.52 -17.04
CA ARG A 222 9.36 1.83 -17.43
C ARG A 222 9.49 1.70 -18.93
N ARG A 223 10.24 2.62 -19.55
CA ARG A 223 10.47 2.56 -21.01
C ARG A 223 11.24 1.28 -21.35
N PRO A 224 10.89 0.56 -22.42
CA PRO A 224 11.68 -0.61 -22.85
C PRO A 224 13.13 -0.28 -23.18
N SER A 225 13.40 0.92 -23.67
CA SER A 225 14.74 1.44 -23.95
C SER A 225 15.40 2.11 -22.75
N GLY A 226 14.82 2.01 -21.55
CA GLY A 226 15.33 2.60 -20.31
C GLY A 226 16.31 1.68 -19.58
N GLY A 227 16.75 2.11 -18.41
CA GLY A 227 17.52 1.28 -17.48
C GLY A 227 16.64 0.63 -16.40
N GLN A 228 17.29 -0.12 -15.51
CA GLN A 228 16.69 -0.54 -14.25
C GLN A 228 16.36 0.68 -13.39
N THR A 229 15.36 0.53 -12.53
CA THR A 229 14.90 1.61 -11.64
C THR A 229 14.90 1.18 -10.20
N LEU A 230 15.28 2.12 -9.33
CA LEU A 230 15.10 2.06 -7.89
C LEU A 230 14.17 3.18 -7.48
N GLY A 231 13.05 2.81 -6.87
CA GLY A 231 12.17 3.75 -6.19
C GLY A 231 12.04 3.40 -4.72
N TYR A 232 11.55 4.36 -3.95
CA TYR A 232 11.17 4.14 -2.57
C TYR A 232 9.81 4.79 -2.30
N SER A 233 8.97 4.12 -1.52
CA SER A 233 7.61 4.52 -1.25
C SER A 233 7.15 4.22 0.17
N GLU A 234 6.15 4.97 0.61
CA GLU A 234 5.37 4.62 1.79
C GLU A 234 3.90 4.96 1.56
N HIS A 235 3.06 4.40 2.42
CA HIS A 235 1.64 4.71 2.45
C HIS A 235 1.31 5.65 3.61
N LEU A 236 0.37 6.55 3.39
CA LEU A 236 -0.11 7.46 4.42
C LEU A 236 -1.57 7.84 4.21
N VAL A 237 -2.13 8.46 5.23
CA VAL A 237 -3.39 9.19 5.13
C VAL A 237 -3.10 10.58 5.65
N ARG A 238 -3.49 11.63 4.90
CA ARG A 238 -3.39 12.99 5.43
C ARG A 238 -4.58 13.27 6.35
N ARG A 239 -4.38 13.96 7.48
CA ARG A 239 -5.45 14.33 8.43
C ARG A 239 -6.65 14.98 7.72
N ARG A 240 -6.39 15.98 6.87
CA ARG A 240 -7.41 16.65 6.05
C ARG A 240 -8.09 15.76 4.99
N HIS A 241 -7.52 14.59 4.68
CA HIS A 241 -8.06 13.64 3.70
C HIS A 241 -8.76 12.44 4.35
N LEU A 242 -8.96 12.44 5.68
CA LEU A 242 -9.64 11.35 6.41
C LEU A 242 -10.96 10.92 5.75
N VAL A 243 -11.81 11.88 5.40
CA VAL A 243 -13.09 11.62 4.73
C VAL A 243 -12.88 10.99 3.35
N GLY A 244 -11.94 11.50 2.56
CA GLY A 244 -11.63 10.97 1.23
C GLY A 244 -11.20 9.51 1.30
N TRP A 245 -10.30 9.19 2.24
CA TRP A 245 -9.87 7.83 2.50
C TRP A 245 -11.01 6.90 2.87
N LEU A 246 -11.86 7.30 3.82
CA LEU A 246 -13.00 6.49 4.24
C LEU A 246 -14.00 6.22 3.10
N ARG A 247 -14.18 7.17 2.18
CA ARG A 247 -15.02 6.95 0.98
C ARG A 247 -14.40 5.91 0.05
N VAL A 248 -13.08 5.96 -0.19
CA VAL A 248 -12.38 4.97 -1.02
C VAL A 248 -12.42 3.58 -0.39
N VAL A 249 -12.29 3.49 0.94
CA VAL A 249 -12.50 2.22 1.67
C VAL A 249 -13.91 1.69 1.43
N GLY A 250 -14.94 2.54 1.53
CA GLY A 250 -16.32 2.17 1.25
C GLY A 250 -16.53 1.64 -0.17
N LEU A 251 -15.96 2.31 -1.18
CA LEU A 251 -15.98 1.86 -2.58
C LEU A 251 -15.28 0.51 -2.76
N THR A 252 -14.12 0.35 -2.11
CA THR A 252 -13.31 -0.88 -2.20
C THR A 252 -14.05 -2.08 -1.62
N LEU A 253 -14.74 -1.91 -0.50
CA LEU A 253 -15.55 -2.97 0.11
C LEU A 253 -16.81 -3.34 -0.71
N GLY A 254 -17.20 -2.51 -1.69
CA GLY A 254 -18.28 -2.81 -2.63
C GLY A 254 -17.85 -3.66 -3.82
N ARG A 255 -16.56 -4.02 -3.93
CA ARG A 255 -16.02 -4.81 -5.04
C ARG A 255 -16.17 -6.31 -4.79
N GLU A 256 -16.35 -7.06 -5.87
CA GLU A 256 -16.42 -8.53 -5.82
C GLU A 256 -15.06 -9.21 -5.65
N ASP A 257 -13.98 -8.54 -6.08
CA ASP A 257 -12.61 -9.08 -6.13
C ASP A 257 -11.76 -8.73 -4.90
N VAL A 258 -12.36 -8.15 -3.86
CA VAL A 258 -11.61 -7.67 -2.70
C VAL A 258 -11.28 -8.81 -1.72
N ASP A 259 -10.06 -8.81 -1.17
CA ASP A 259 -9.69 -9.72 -0.07
C ASP A 259 -10.40 -9.31 1.23
N LEU A 260 -11.58 -9.87 1.44
CA LEU A 260 -12.41 -9.53 2.60
C LEU A 260 -11.82 -10.05 3.92
N GLU A 261 -11.02 -11.11 3.89
CA GLU A 261 -10.37 -11.62 5.09
C GLU A 261 -9.30 -10.64 5.57
N GLY A 262 -8.37 -10.24 4.70
CA GLY A 262 -7.36 -9.24 5.01
C GLY A 262 -7.97 -7.90 5.45
N TYR A 263 -8.95 -7.40 4.69
CA TYR A 263 -9.66 -6.16 5.02
C TYR A 263 -10.39 -6.26 6.37
N GLY A 264 -10.95 -7.42 6.70
CA GLY A 264 -11.61 -7.65 7.96
C GLY A 264 -10.69 -7.83 9.17
N LEU A 265 -9.42 -8.17 8.96
CA LEU A 265 -8.41 -8.16 10.01
C LEU A 265 -7.89 -6.74 10.27
N VAL A 266 -7.77 -5.92 9.23
CA VAL A 266 -7.07 -4.62 9.29
C VAL A 266 -8.01 -3.44 9.52
N LEU A 267 -9.14 -3.34 8.81
CA LEU A 267 -10.00 -2.17 8.88
C LEU A 267 -10.75 -2.02 10.21
N PRO A 268 -11.32 -3.07 10.84
CA PRO A 268 -12.05 -2.88 12.09
C PRO A 268 -11.26 -2.24 13.23
N PRO A 269 -10.01 -2.64 13.52
CA PRO A 269 -9.21 -1.93 14.53
C PRO A 269 -8.93 -0.48 14.12
N LEU A 270 -8.61 -0.19 12.85
CA LEU A 270 -8.42 1.19 12.39
C LEU A 270 -9.69 2.05 12.55
N MET A 271 -10.87 1.51 12.21
CA MET A 271 -12.15 2.19 12.39
C MET A 271 -12.44 2.54 13.85
N ARG A 272 -12.09 1.63 14.80
CA ARG A 272 -12.18 1.93 16.24
C ARG A 272 -11.29 3.12 16.61
N GLN A 273 -10.06 3.16 16.12
CA GLN A 273 -9.13 4.25 16.40
C GLN A 273 -9.57 5.57 15.76
N VAL A 274 -10.16 5.54 14.57
CA VAL A 274 -10.76 6.75 13.97
C VAL A 274 -11.86 7.32 14.90
N ARG A 275 -12.72 6.48 15.50
CA ARG A 275 -13.73 6.97 16.45
C ARG A 275 -13.12 7.62 17.69
N VAL A 276 -12.09 6.99 18.27
CA VAL A 276 -11.37 7.52 19.44
C VAL A 276 -10.72 8.86 19.08
N LEU A 277 -10.02 8.89 17.95
CA LEU A 277 -9.36 10.09 17.44
C LEU A 277 -10.35 11.24 17.24
N VAL A 278 -11.47 11.02 16.54
CA VAL A 278 -12.45 12.08 16.28
C VAL A 278 -13.02 12.65 17.59
N LYS A 279 -13.23 11.82 18.62
CA LYS A 279 -13.65 12.29 19.95
C LYS A 279 -12.57 13.17 20.60
N ALA A 280 -11.31 12.73 20.57
CA ALA A 280 -10.20 13.49 21.12
C ALA A 280 -10.00 14.83 20.40
N VAL A 281 -10.04 14.83 19.07
CA VAL A 281 -9.92 16.03 18.23
C VAL A 281 -11.00 17.06 18.57
N LYS A 282 -12.25 16.63 18.74
CA LYS A 282 -13.35 17.51 19.16
C LYS A 282 -13.17 18.06 20.56
N ALA A 283 -12.73 17.22 21.50
CA ALA A 283 -12.48 17.66 22.88
C ALA A 283 -11.35 18.68 22.99
N GLN A 284 -10.38 18.64 22.08
CA GLN A 284 -9.21 19.51 22.05
C GLN A 284 -9.37 20.75 21.14
N GLY A 285 -10.49 20.91 20.44
CA GLY A 285 -10.69 22.04 19.52
C GLY A 285 -9.79 22.00 18.27
N LEU A 286 -9.40 20.80 17.83
CA LEU A 286 -8.42 20.57 16.76
C LEU A 286 -9.07 20.26 15.39
N GLU A 287 -10.35 20.57 15.22
CA GLU A 287 -11.14 20.11 14.08
C GLU A 287 -10.64 20.63 12.72
N GLU A 288 -10.08 21.84 12.66
CA GLU A 288 -9.59 22.44 11.42
C GLU A 288 -8.46 21.64 10.76
N MET A 289 -7.61 20.97 11.56
CA MET A 289 -6.56 20.08 11.02
C MET A 289 -7.11 18.88 10.22
N TYR A 290 -8.40 18.58 10.40
CA TYR A 290 -9.10 17.49 9.76
C TYR A 290 -10.14 17.95 8.74
N GLY A 291 -10.09 19.24 8.36
CA GLY A 291 -11.03 19.85 7.42
C GLY A 291 -12.34 20.33 8.06
N GLY A 292 -12.37 20.51 9.39
CA GLY A 292 -13.46 21.14 10.12
C GLY A 292 -14.50 20.18 10.69
N LYS A 293 -15.42 20.74 11.49
CA LYS A 293 -16.44 20.00 12.26
C LYS A 293 -17.35 19.14 11.39
N GLU A 294 -17.77 19.66 10.24
CA GLU A 294 -18.65 18.95 9.31
C GLU A 294 -17.99 17.70 8.74
N ARG A 295 -16.73 17.80 8.33
CA ARG A 295 -15.95 16.67 7.80
C ARG A 295 -15.74 15.58 8.85
N LEU A 296 -15.51 15.95 10.11
CA LEU A 296 -15.42 14.98 11.21
C LEU A 296 -16.78 14.30 11.49
N GLY A 297 -17.88 15.04 11.36
CA GLY A 297 -19.23 14.46 11.41
C GLY A 297 -19.46 13.44 10.30
N GLU A 298 -19.03 13.76 9.07
CA GLU A 298 -19.08 12.85 7.92
C GLU A 298 -18.20 11.61 8.14
N ALA A 299 -16.96 11.79 8.62
CA ALA A 299 -16.05 10.69 8.90
C ALA A 299 -16.68 9.65 9.84
N LEU A 300 -17.36 10.07 10.90
CA LEU A 300 -18.06 9.15 11.82
C LEU A 300 -19.21 8.38 11.15
N LYS A 301 -19.93 9.01 10.21
CA LYS A 301 -20.97 8.34 9.42
C LYS A 301 -20.35 7.26 8.52
N LEU A 302 -19.28 7.61 7.80
CA LEU A 302 -18.56 6.71 6.91
C LEU A 302 -17.95 5.52 7.67
N VAL A 303 -17.35 5.75 8.84
CA VAL A 303 -16.85 4.67 9.71
C VAL A 303 -17.98 3.68 10.05
N GLY A 304 -19.17 4.18 10.39
CA GLY A 304 -20.34 3.33 10.63
C GLY A 304 -20.79 2.53 9.42
N GLN A 305 -20.64 3.07 8.21
CA GLN A 305 -20.94 2.35 6.96
C GLN A 305 -19.90 1.27 6.66
N VAL A 306 -18.61 1.57 6.80
CA VAL A 306 -17.50 0.62 6.63
C VAL A 306 -17.65 -0.56 7.60
N GLU A 307 -17.90 -0.30 8.88
CA GLU A 307 -18.12 -1.35 9.88
C GLU A 307 -19.33 -2.25 9.55
N LYS A 308 -20.41 -1.67 9.00
CA LYS A 308 -21.59 -2.44 8.55
C LYS A 308 -21.26 -3.31 7.34
N ALA A 309 -20.56 -2.76 6.36
CA ALA A 309 -20.15 -3.49 5.16
C ALA A 309 -19.29 -4.71 5.52
N ILE A 310 -18.26 -4.51 6.35
CA ILE A 310 -17.39 -5.60 6.84
C ILE A 310 -18.21 -6.68 7.56
N LYS A 311 -19.14 -6.30 8.45
CA LYS A 311 -20.00 -7.25 9.16
C LYS A 311 -20.93 -8.04 8.21
N SER A 312 -21.51 -7.37 7.22
CA SER A 312 -22.41 -8.00 6.25
C SER A 312 -21.70 -9.08 5.45
N VAL A 313 -20.47 -8.80 5.03
CA VAL A 313 -19.63 -9.76 4.32
C VAL A 313 -19.26 -10.97 5.20
N PHE A 314 -18.84 -10.74 6.45
CA PHE A 314 -18.52 -11.86 7.34
C PHE A 314 -19.72 -12.72 7.69
N ALA A 315 -20.92 -12.14 7.69
CA ALA A 315 -22.16 -12.88 7.91
C ALA A 315 -22.50 -13.79 6.72
N SER A 316 -22.28 -13.35 5.48
CA SER A 316 -22.54 -14.17 4.28
C SER A 316 -21.54 -15.32 4.11
N TRP A 317 -20.30 -15.16 4.59
CA TRP A 317 -19.29 -16.22 4.59
C TRP A 317 -19.64 -17.39 5.53
N ARG A 318 -20.29 -17.11 6.65
CA ARG A 318 -20.72 -18.15 7.61
C ARG A 318 -21.89 -18.99 7.11
N SER A 319 -22.57 -18.55 6.05
CA SER A 319 -23.67 -19.27 5.41
C SER A 319 -23.26 -20.10 4.19
N LEU A 320 -21.99 -20.05 3.77
CA LEU A 320 -21.50 -20.85 2.64
C LEU A 320 -21.02 -22.24 3.11
N PRO A 321 -21.33 -23.33 2.38
CA PRO A 321 -20.83 -24.66 2.69
C PRO A 321 -19.29 -24.71 2.73
N SER A 322 -18.74 -25.50 3.64
CA SER A 322 -17.30 -25.62 3.95
C SER A 322 -16.38 -26.00 2.78
N HIS A 323 -16.92 -26.31 1.60
CA HIS A 323 -16.16 -26.71 0.42
C HIS A 323 -15.64 -25.52 -0.43
N PHE A 324 -15.95 -24.27 -0.08
CA PHE A 324 -15.47 -23.08 -0.81
C PHE A 324 -14.25 -22.37 -0.18
N LEU A 325 -13.73 -22.85 0.95
CA LEU A 325 -12.67 -22.18 1.72
C LEU A 325 -11.23 -22.52 1.27
N HIS A 326 -11.02 -23.05 0.06
CA HIS A 326 -9.70 -23.52 -0.39
C HIS A 326 -9.05 -22.73 -1.55
N ALA A 327 -9.58 -21.57 -1.91
CA ALA A 327 -8.91 -20.66 -2.83
C ALA A 327 -8.80 -19.29 -2.16
N ILE A 328 -7.64 -18.63 -2.30
CA ILE A 328 -7.23 -17.39 -1.63
C ILE A 328 -6.49 -17.67 -0.31
N SER A 329 -5.32 -18.29 -0.44
CA SER A 329 -4.20 -18.07 0.47
C SER A 329 -3.07 -17.53 -0.40
N LEU A 330 -2.55 -16.36 -0.04
CA LEU A 330 -1.48 -15.62 -0.72
C LEU A 330 -1.88 -15.08 -2.10
N ALA A 331 -2.53 -13.91 -2.08
CA ALA A 331 -2.70 -13.04 -3.23
C ALA A 331 -2.27 -11.62 -2.86
#